data_AF-A0A6P4Z3T5-F1
#
_entry.id   AF-A0A6P4Z3T5-F1
#
_cell.length_a   1.000
_cell.length_b   1.000
_cell.length_c   1.000
_cell.angle_alpha   90.00
_cell.angle_beta   90.00
_cell.angle_gamma   90.00
#
_symmetry.space_group_name_H-M   'P 1'
#
loop_
_entity.id
_entity.type
_entity.pdbx_description
1 polymer ?
#
loop_
_entity_poly.entity_id
_entity_poly.type
_entity_poly.pdbx_seq_one_letter_code
_entity_poly.pdbx_strand_id
1 'polypeptide(L)'
;MDEQQGGVIQDERGQWVEDVGHPDLSQDPTIVQDTYKIVRGLLVQYGWLVLFVIVVLMYLKSKLNPYIEQYRRKRENATNQAAYNPDVALSRQEAMEQARLRMQEKQDALAAQYAEELRKREEAKREEKIEEWEKLQQGKGYHSKTRVQTDDASGQSKPKPQPKKRLRDGFNPMTGEGGGSCRWRPSPRGGARGGG
;
A
#
# COMPACT_ATOMS: atom_id res chain seq x y z
N MET A 1 53.57 -15.85 -35.70
CA MET A 1 54.78 -16.03 -34.88
C MET A 1 54.97 -14.72 -34.16
N ASP A 2 54.18 -14.48 -33.12
CA ASP A 2 54.33 -13.32 -32.25
C ASP A 2 54.36 -13.89 -30.83
N GLU A 3 55.58 -13.98 -30.28
CA GLU A 3 55.86 -14.47 -28.95
C GLU A 3 55.29 -13.45 -27.94
N GLN A 4 54.20 -13.81 -27.27
CA GLN A 4 53.79 -13.12 -26.05
C GLN A 4 54.78 -13.51 -24.95
N GLN A 5 55.73 -12.62 -24.66
CA GLN A 5 56.59 -12.74 -23.49
C GLN A 5 55.75 -12.46 -22.25
N GLY A 6 55.23 -13.51 -21.62
CA GLY A 6 54.63 -13.44 -20.29
C GLY A 6 55.71 -13.06 -19.29
N GLY A 7 55.56 -11.91 -18.63
CA GLY A 7 56.45 -11.49 -17.56
C GLY A 7 56.24 -12.38 -16.35
N VAL A 8 57.25 -13.17 -15.98
CA VAL A 8 57.22 -14.02 -14.79
C VAL A 8 57.51 -13.14 -13.57
N ILE A 9 56.55 -13.07 -12.64
CA ILE A 9 56.70 -12.30 -11.39
C ILE A 9 56.95 -13.29 -10.24
N GLN A 10 57.86 -12.94 -9.34
CA GLN A 10 58.21 -13.76 -8.19
C GLN A 10 57.37 -13.34 -6.99
N ASP A 11 56.53 -14.25 -6.49
CA ASP A 11 55.77 -14.01 -5.26
C ASP A 11 56.70 -13.98 -4.03
N GLU A 12 56.27 -13.37 -2.92
CA GLU A 12 57.07 -13.18 -1.68
C GLU A 12 57.58 -14.50 -1.04
N ARG A 13 57.13 -15.66 -1.54
CA ARG A 13 57.61 -17.00 -1.15
C ARG A 13 58.63 -17.60 -2.13
N GLY A 14 59.12 -16.82 -3.08
CA GLY A 14 60.19 -17.18 -4.01
C GLY A 14 59.77 -18.10 -5.15
N GLN A 15 58.46 -18.33 -5.36
CA GLN A 15 57.95 -19.13 -6.47
C GLN A 15 57.61 -18.26 -7.68
N TRP A 16 57.98 -18.74 -8.86
CA TRP A 16 57.68 -18.13 -10.15
C TRP A 16 56.29 -18.57 -10.62
N VAL A 17 55.38 -17.63 -10.78
CA VAL A 17 54.02 -17.88 -11.29
C VAL A 17 53.81 -17.08 -12.57
N GLU A 18 53.24 -17.73 -13.58
CA GLU A 18 52.91 -17.09 -14.86
C GLU A 18 51.73 -16.13 -14.69
N ASP A 19 51.91 -14.86 -15.09
CA ASP A 19 50.88 -13.84 -15.07
C ASP A 19 49.86 -14.12 -16.19
N VAL A 20 48.76 -14.80 -15.84
CA VAL A 20 47.65 -15.09 -16.75
C VAL A 20 46.78 -13.85 -16.91
N GLY A 21 47.19 -12.97 -17.83
CA GLY A 21 46.44 -11.79 -18.23
C GLY A 21 44.94 -12.09 -18.44
N HIS A 22 44.09 -11.40 -17.69
CA HIS A 22 42.64 -11.54 -17.81
C HIS A 22 42.19 -11.03 -19.19
N PRO A 23 41.35 -11.77 -19.94
CA PRO A 23 40.88 -11.33 -21.26
C PRO A 23 39.97 -10.12 -21.07
N ASP A 24 40.42 -8.97 -21.55
CA ASP A 24 39.69 -7.71 -21.46
C ASP A 24 38.55 -7.72 -22.50
N LEU A 25 37.35 -8.18 -22.10
CA LEU A 25 36.18 -8.37 -22.97
C LEU A 25 35.61 -7.07 -23.59
N SER A 26 36.22 -5.91 -23.33
CA SER A 26 35.62 -4.60 -23.62
C SER A 26 35.91 -4.05 -25.02
N GLN A 27 36.78 -4.67 -25.84
CA GLN A 27 37.26 -3.99 -27.05
C GLN A 27 37.55 -4.85 -28.30
N ASP A 28 36.89 -6.01 -28.47
CA ASP A 28 37.07 -6.82 -29.68
C ASP A 28 35.94 -6.60 -30.72
N PRO A 29 36.19 -5.88 -31.83
CA PRO A 29 35.18 -5.65 -32.87
C PRO A 29 34.84 -6.94 -33.65
N THR A 30 35.65 -7.99 -33.50
CA THR A 30 35.49 -9.28 -34.17
C THR A 30 34.27 -10.04 -33.68
N ILE A 31 34.01 -10.04 -32.36
CA ILE A 31 32.84 -10.73 -31.77
C ILE A 31 31.54 -10.11 -32.28
N VAL A 32 31.46 -8.77 -32.33
CA VAL A 32 30.29 -8.05 -32.84
C VAL A 32 30.11 -8.31 -34.34
N GLN A 33 31.19 -8.31 -35.11
CA GLN A 33 31.13 -8.59 -36.53
C GLN A 33 30.75 -10.04 -36.83
N ASP A 34 31.24 -11.01 -36.05
CA ASP A 34 31.00 -12.43 -36.27
C ASP A 34 29.60 -12.83 -35.82
N THR A 35 29.12 -12.30 -34.69
CA THR A 35 27.70 -12.42 -34.30
C THR A 35 26.78 -11.79 -35.34
N TYR A 36 27.12 -10.61 -35.87
CA TYR A 36 26.38 -9.98 -36.96
C TYR A 36 26.36 -10.84 -38.23
N LYS A 37 27.48 -11.44 -38.64
CA LYS A 37 27.54 -12.35 -39.80
C LYS A 37 26.68 -13.59 -39.59
N ILE A 38 26.69 -14.18 -38.40
CA ILE A 38 25.87 -15.35 -38.06
C ILE A 38 24.39 -14.98 -38.11
N VAL A 39 23.98 -13.89 -37.45
CA VAL A 39 22.59 -13.42 -37.43
C VAL A 39 22.13 -13.06 -38.85
N ARG A 40 22.96 -12.37 -39.63
CA ARG A 40 22.67 -12.04 -41.03
C ARG A 40 22.56 -13.29 -41.89
N GLY A 41 23.44 -14.27 -41.73
CA GLY A 41 23.39 -15.54 -42.45
C GLY A 41 22.09 -16.29 -42.17
N LEU A 42 21.71 -16.39 -40.90
CA LEU A 42 20.43 -16.98 -40.49
C LEU A 42 19.24 -16.18 -41.03
N LEU A 43 19.30 -14.84 -41.03
CA LEU A 43 18.22 -13.99 -41.52
C LEU A 43 18.08 -14.04 -43.05
N VAL A 44 19.17 -14.20 -43.80
CA VAL A 44 19.09 -14.39 -45.27
C VAL A 44 18.55 -15.78 -45.60
N GLN A 45 18.97 -16.80 -44.85
CA GLN A 45 18.52 -18.18 -45.06
C GLN A 45 17.07 -18.43 -44.59
N TYR A 46 16.63 -17.75 -43.52
CA TYR A 46 15.31 -17.92 -42.90
C TYR A 46 14.44 -16.64 -42.93
N GLY A 47 14.80 -15.63 -43.72
CA GLY A 47 14.06 -14.37 -43.80
C GLY A 47 12.62 -14.55 -44.29
N TRP A 48 12.38 -15.59 -45.09
CA TRP A 48 11.06 -16.00 -45.51
C TRP A 48 10.17 -16.48 -44.34
N LEU A 49 10.75 -17.04 -43.26
CA LEU A 49 10.00 -17.37 -42.04
C LEU A 49 9.55 -16.11 -41.32
N VAL A 50 10.38 -15.05 -41.28
CA VAL A 50 9.98 -13.77 -40.70
C VAL A 50 8.79 -13.18 -41.47
N LEU A 51 8.82 -13.24 -42.80
CA LEU A 51 7.68 -12.84 -43.62
C LEU A 51 6.44 -13.71 -43.37
N PHE A 52 6.62 -15.03 -43.26
CA PHE A 52 5.52 -15.95 -42.95
C PHE A 52 4.90 -15.65 -41.58
N VAL A 53 5.72 -15.39 -40.55
CA VAL A 53 5.26 -14.99 -39.22
C VAL A 53 4.48 -13.68 -39.28
N ILE A 54 4.95 -12.69 -40.05
CA ILE A 54 4.23 -11.42 -40.22
C ILE A 54 2.87 -11.65 -40.90
N VAL A 55 2.82 -12.47 -41.95
CA VAL A 55 1.57 -12.81 -42.66
C VAL A 55 0.60 -13.55 -41.73
N VAL A 56 1.11 -14.52 -40.95
CA VAL A 56 0.32 -15.27 -39.96
C VAL A 56 -0.21 -14.32 -38.88
N LEU A 57 0.61 -13.42 -38.34
CA LEU A 57 0.18 -12.43 -37.35
C LEU A 57 -0.87 -11.48 -37.93
N MET A 58 -0.73 -11.06 -39.19
CA MET A 58 -1.70 -10.21 -39.86
C MET A 58 -3.03 -10.94 -40.07
N TYR A 59 -2.99 -12.22 -40.43
CA TYR A 59 -4.17 -13.09 -40.55
C TYR A 59 -4.83 -13.39 -39.19
N LEU A 60 -4.03 -13.66 -38.16
CA LEU A 60 -4.53 -13.83 -36.79
C LEU A 60 -5.20 -12.55 -36.31
N LYS A 61 -4.58 -11.39 -36.53
CA LYS A 61 -5.17 -10.10 -36.16
C LYS A 61 -6.48 -9.85 -36.90
N SER A 62 -6.55 -10.09 -38.22
CA SER A 62 -7.79 -9.89 -38.98
C SER A 62 -8.92 -10.80 -38.50
N LYS A 63 -8.61 -12.05 -38.10
CA LYS A 63 -9.59 -13.02 -37.60
C LYS A 63 -9.97 -12.81 -36.12
N LEU A 64 -9.05 -12.33 -35.30
CA LEU A 64 -9.28 -12.07 -33.87
C LEU A 64 -9.90 -10.70 -33.61
N ASN A 65 -9.67 -9.70 -34.46
CA ASN A 65 -10.28 -8.38 -34.36
C ASN A 65 -11.81 -8.41 -34.19
N PRO A 66 -12.61 -9.10 -35.03
CA PRO A 66 -14.07 -9.12 -34.86
C PRO A 66 -14.50 -9.80 -33.55
N TYR A 67 -13.75 -10.81 -33.08
CA TYR A 67 -14.02 -11.47 -31.81
C TYR A 67 -13.73 -10.56 -30.61
N ILE A 68 -12.60 -9.85 -30.65
CA ILE A 68 -12.21 -8.88 -29.63
C ILE A 68 -13.20 -7.71 -29.61
N GLU A 69 -13.60 -7.20 -30.76
CA GLU A 69 -14.57 -6.11 -30.89
C GLU A 69 -15.96 -6.51 -30.40
N GLN A 70 -16.41 -7.74 -30.66
CA GLN A 70 -17.66 -8.24 -30.08
C GLN A 70 -17.59 -8.33 -28.56
N TYR A 71 -16.45 -8.74 -28.00
CA TYR A 71 -16.27 -8.81 -26.55
C TYR A 71 -16.23 -7.41 -25.92
N ARG A 72 -15.54 -6.45 -26.55
CA ARG A 72 -15.53 -5.03 -26.15
C ARG A 72 -16.92 -4.43 -26.20
N ARG A 73 -17.65 -4.62 -27.32
CA ARG A 73 -19.03 -4.17 -27.47
C ARG A 73 -19.97 -4.77 -26.45
N LYS A 74 -19.83 -6.07 -26.10
CA LYS A 74 -20.64 -6.69 -25.03
C LYS A 74 -20.39 -6.03 -23.68
N ARG A 75 -19.15 -5.69 -23.36
CA ARG A 75 -18.82 -4.94 -22.13
C ARG A 75 -19.40 -3.54 -22.14
N GLU A 76 -19.19 -2.80 -23.22
CA GLU A 76 -19.72 -1.44 -23.36
C GLU A 76 -21.25 -1.42 -23.36
N ASN A 77 -21.89 -2.36 -24.06
CA ASN A 77 -23.34 -2.51 -24.05
C ASN A 77 -23.84 -2.94 -22.67
N ALA A 78 -23.14 -3.80 -21.94
CA ALA A 78 -23.53 -4.17 -20.58
C ALA A 78 -23.42 -2.97 -19.62
N THR A 79 -22.37 -2.14 -19.75
CA THR A 79 -22.26 -0.92 -18.94
C THR A 79 -23.31 0.12 -19.32
N ASN A 80 -23.59 0.29 -20.62
CA ASN A 80 -24.60 1.22 -21.10
C ASN A 80 -26.01 0.74 -20.72
N GLN A 81 -26.33 -0.53 -20.93
CA GLN A 81 -27.61 -1.13 -20.51
C GLN A 81 -27.77 -1.05 -19.00
N ALA A 82 -26.74 -1.36 -18.21
CA ALA A 82 -26.79 -1.18 -16.76
C ALA A 82 -27.00 0.28 -16.33
N ALA A 83 -26.57 1.25 -17.14
CA ALA A 83 -26.80 2.67 -16.89
C ALA A 83 -28.21 3.14 -17.31
N TYR A 84 -28.80 2.55 -18.34
CA TYR A 84 -30.14 2.93 -18.84
C TYR A 84 -31.29 2.09 -18.25
N ASN A 85 -31.01 0.93 -17.65
CA ASN A 85 -32.02 0.06 -17.06
C ASN A 85 -32.45 0.58 -15.67
N PRO A 86 -33.72 0.99 -15.48
CA PRO A 86 -34.21 1.52 -14.20
C PRO A 86 -34.15 0.47 -13.07
N ASP A 87 -34.36 -0.81 -13.38
CA ASP A 87 -34.33 -1.90 -12.41
C ASP A 87 -32.93 -2.11 -11.79
N VAL A 88 -31.88 -1.86 -12.56
CA VAL A 88 -30.49 -1.92 -12.09
C VAL A 88 -30.20 -0.74 -11.16
N ALA A 89 -30.78 0.43 -11.42
CA ALA A 89 -30.67 1.57 -10.52
C ALA A 89 -31.43 1.34 -9.20
N LEU A 90 -32.62 0.74 -9.26
CA LEU A 90 -33.43 0.42 -8.07
C LEU A 90 -32.73 -0.63 -7.19
N SER A 91 -32.30 -1.75 -7.75
CA SER A 91 -31.54 -2.76 -7.00
C SER A 91 -30.26 -2.22 -6.37
N ARG A 92 -29.59 -1.26 -7.02
CA ARG A 92 -28.44 -0.56 -6.44
C ARG A 92 -28.83 0.33 -5.26
N GLN A 93 -29.96 1.04 -5.35
CA GLN A 93 -30.49 1.85 -4.26
C GLN A 93 -30.89 0.99 -3.06
N GLU A 94 -31.63 -0.09 -3.30
CA GLU A 94 -32.01 -1.07 -2.27
C GLU A 94 -30.78 -1.66 -1.57
N ALA A 95 -29.75 -2.04 -2.31
CA ALA A 95 -28.49 -2.54 -1.74
C ALA A 95 -27.79 -1.48 -0.87
N MET A 96 -27.80 -0.22 -1.29
CA MET A 96 -27.25 0.89 -0.50
C MET A 96 -28.07 1.16 0.77
N GLU A 97 -29.40 1.09 0.69
CA GLU A 97 -30.30 1.26 1.84
C GLU A 97 -30.13 0.14 2.86
N GLN A 98 -30.07 -1.11 2.40
CA GLN A 98 -29.77 -2.25 3.27
C GLN A 98 -28.41 -2.12 3.95
N ALA A 99 -27.39 -1.62 3.24
CA ALA A 99 -26.09 -1.37 3.84
C ALA A 99 -26.15 -0.27 4.93
N ARG A 100 -26.94 0.78 4.72
CA ARG A 100 -27.17 1.83 5.73
C ARG A 100 -27.88 1.29 6.96
N LEU A 101 -28.94 0.51 6.77
CA LEU A 101 -29.69 -0.11 7.88
C LEU A 101 -28.78 -1.02 8.72
N ARG A 102 -28.00 -1.89 8.08
CA ARG A 102 -27.02 -2.74 8.76
C ARG A 102 -25.96 -1.94 9.54
N MET A 103 -25.60 -0.76 9.06
CA MET A 103 -24.66 0.11 9.78
C MET A 103 -25.31 0.75 11.00
N GLN A 104 -26.56 1.20 10.88
CA GLN A 104 -27.34 1.77 11.99
C GLN A 104 -27.57 0.72 13.08
N GLU A 105 -28.02 -0.48 12.72
CA GLU A 105 -28.22 -1.58 13.68
C GLU A 105 -26.95 -1.90 14.48
N LYS A 106 -25.78 -1.89 13.83
CA LYS A 106 -24.49 -2.09 14.51
C LYS A 106 -24.17 -0.94 15.48
N GLN A 107 -24.44 0.30 15.09
CA GLN A 107 -24.22 1.46 15.95
C GLN A 107 -25.18 1.45 17.15
N ASP A 108 -26.45 1.12 16.91
CA ASP A 108 -27.46 1.02 17.96
C ASP A 108 -27.14 -0.10 18.94
N ALA A 109 -26.67 -1.26 18.46
CA ALA A 109 -26.22 -2.35 19.32
C ALA A 109 -25.03 -1.93 20.22
N LEU A 110 -24.05 -1.22 19.66
CA LEU A 110 -22.92 -0.71 20.45
C LEU A 110 -23.35 0.38 21.45
N ALA A 111 -24.29 1.25 21.06
CA ALA A 111 -24.83 2.27 21.94
C ALA A 111 -25.61 1.65 23.11
N ALA A 112 -26.41 0.61 22.85
CA ALA A 112 -27.12 -0.14 23.87
C ALA A 112 -26.16 -0.82 24.86
N GLN A 113 -25.12 -1.51 24.36
CA GLN A 113 -24.10 -2.13 25.21
C GLN A 113 -23.40 -1.10 26.10
N TYR A 114 -23.02 0.05 25.54
CA TYR A 114 -22.37 1.12 26.30
C TYR A 114 -23.31 1.73 27.36
N ALA A 115 -24.59 1.92 27.03
CA ALA A 115 -25.59 2.42 27.97
C ALA A 115 -25.81 1.43 29.14
N GLU A 116 -25.85 0.12 28.87
CA GLU A 116 -25.93 -0.91 29.90
C GLU A 116 -24.69 -0.93 30.79
N GLU A 117 -23.49 -0.86 30.21
CA GLU A 117 -22.24 -0.76 30.98
C GLU A 117 -22.22 0.48 31.88
N LEU A 118 -22.69 1.62 31.37
CA LEU A 118 -22.75 2.85 32.13
C LEU A 118 -23.70 2.72 33.32
N ARG A 119 -24.90 2.14 33.12
CA ARG A 119 -25.86 1.87 34.20
C ARG A 119 -25.26 0.96 35.27
N LYS A 120 -24.62 -0.14 34.87
CA LYS A 120 -23.94 -1.06 35.81
C LYS A 120 -22.83 -0.35 36.61
N ARG A 121 -22.05 0.52 35.97
CA ARG A 121 -21.01 1.31 36.66
C ARG A 121 -21.62 2.33 37.63
N GLU A 122 -22.76 2.92 37.29
CA GLU A 122 -23.46 3.84 38.19
C GLU A 122 -24.06 3.12 39.40
N GLU A 123 -24.67 1.95 39.20
CA GLU A 123 -25.20 1.09 40.27
C GLU A 123 -24.06 0.61 41.19
N ALA A 124 -22.96 0.10 40.65
CA ALA A 124 -21.79 -0.29 41.43
C ALA A 124 -21.24 0.87 42.28
N LYS A 125 -21.15 2.08 41.71
CA LYS A 125 -20.74 3.28 42.47
C LYS A 125 -21.74 3.66 43.56
N ARG A 126 -23.03 3.36 43.39
CA ARG A 126 -24.04 3.58 44.44
C ARG A 126 -23.88 2.56 45.55
N GLU A 127 -23.67 1.29 45.20
CA GLU A 127 -23.42 0.22 46.16
C GLU A 127 -22.13 0.46 46.94
N GLU A 128 -21.03 0.85 46.28
CA GLU A 128 -19.77 1.21 46.94
C GLU A 128 -19.96 2.32 47.98
N LYS A 129 -20.76 3.35 47.66
CA LYS A 129 -21.07 4.44 48.60
C LYS A 129 -21.89 3.96 49.81
N ILE A 130 -22.85 3.07 49.59
CA ILE A 130 -23.65 2.48 50.67
C ILE A 130 -22.76 1.62 51.56
N GLU A 131 -21.92 0.76 50.96
CA GLU A 131 -21.00 -0.11 51.68
C GLU A 131 -19.96 0.70 52.48
N GLU A 132 -19.42 1.78 51.89
CA GLU A 132 -18.51 2.69 52.58
C GLU A 132 -19.18 3.36 53.78
N TRP A 133 -20.42 3.82 53.62
CA TRP A 133 -21.17 4.44 54.71
C TRP A 133 -21.50 3.44 55.81
N GLU A 134 -21.86 2.20 55.47
CA GLU A 134 -22.10 1.12 56.42
C GLU A 134 -20.83 0.73 57.19
N LYS A 135 -19.68 0.62 56.51
CA LYS A 135 -18.38 0.35 57.15
C LYS A 135 -18.01 1.45 58.15
N LEU A 136 -18.25 2.71 57.78
CA LEU A 136 -18.01 3.85 58.66
C LEU A 136 -18.90 3.78 59.92
N GLN A 137 -20.17 3.41 59.76
CA GLN A 137 -21.09 3.24 60.88
C GLN A 137 -20.74 2.04 61.79
N GLN A 138 -20.19 0.97 61.22
CA GLN A 138 -19.64 -0.18 61.96
C GLN A 138 -18.27 0.12 62.62
N GLY A 139 -17.72 1.33 62.49
CA GLY A 139 -16.44 1.72 63.08
C GLY A 139 -15.20 1.16 62.36
N LYS A 140 -15.39 0.52 61.20
CA LYS A 140 -14.29 0.05 60.34
C LYS A 140 -13.81 1.26 59.53
N GLY A 141 -12.80 1.96 60.03
CA GLY A 141 -12.27 3.20 59.45
C GLY A 141 -11.86 3.09 57.97
N TYR A 142 -11.71 4.24 57.32
CA TYR A 142 -11.36 4.38 55.90
C TYR A 142 -9.96 3.80 55.61
N HIS A 143 -9.87 2.55 55.14
CA HIS A 143 -8.60 2.02 54.64
C HIS A 143 -8.37 2.60 53.24
N SER A 144 -7.39 3.47 53.09
CA SER A 144 -7.00 3.98 51.77
C SER A 144 -6.57 2.82 50.88
N LYS A 145 -7.20 2.69 49.70
CA LYS A 145 -6.71 1.80 48.64
C LYS A 145 -5.57 2.51 47.91
N THR A 146 -4.45 2.81 48.60
CA THR A 146 -3.22 3.22 47.92
C THR A 146 -2.64 1.98 47.27
N ARG A 147 -2.94 1.80 45.97
CA ARG A 147 -2.32 0.78 45.14
C ARG A 147 -0.82 1.05 45.09
N VAL A 148 -0.03 0.28 45.84
CA VAL A 148 1.43 0.25 45.76
C VAL A 148 1.77 -0.23 44.35
N GLN A 149 2.23 0.67 43.47
CA GLN A 149 2.98 0.29 42.28
C GLN A 149 4.35 -0.16 42.78
N THR A 150 4.56 -1.47 42.88
CA THR A 150 5.89 -2.06 43.04
C THR A 150 6.58 -1.95 41.69
N ASP A 151 7.37 -0.89 41.51
CA ASP A 151 8.34 -0.77 40.44
C ASP A 151 9.51 -1.72 40.75
N ASP A 152 9.41 -2.97 40.31
CA ASP A 152 10.56 -3.88 40.29
C ASP A 152 11.52 -3.44 39.19
N ALA A 153 12.69 -3.00 39.64
CA ALA A 153 13.82 -2.57 38.85
C ALA A 153 14.34 -3.70 37.97
N SER A 154 14.09 -3.61 36.66
CA SER A 154 14.94 -4.20 35.63
C SER A 154 15.28 -3.13 34.60
N GLY A 155 16.57 -2.90 34.41
CA GLY A 155 17.12 -1.77 33.67
C GLY A 155 16.70 -1.74 32.21
N GLN A 156 16.23 -0.57 31.76
CA GLN A 156 16.32 -0.15 30.37
C GLN A 156 16.32 1.38 30.30
N SER A 157 17.26 1.91 29.53
CA SER A 157 17.53 3.32 29.30
C SER A 157 16.28 4.10 28.86
N LYS A 158 15.93 5.16 29.60
CA LYS A 158 14.84 6.08 29.22
C LYS A 158 15.28 6.93 28.02
N PRO A 159 14.51 6.99 26.91
CA PRO A 159 14.77 7.95 25.84
C PRO A 159 14.28 9.36 26.26
N LYS A 160 14.97 10.38 25.72
CA LYS A 160 14.78 11.82 25.94
C LYS A 160 13.32 12.26 25.76
N PRO A 161 12.76 13.17 26.58
CA PRO A 161 11.36 13.56 26.48
C PRO A 161 11.07 14.37 25.19
N GLN A 162 10.07 13.91 24.42
CA GLN A 162 9.47 14.63 23.30
C GLN A 162 8.74 15.90 23.80
N PRO A 163 8.67 16.99 23.02
CA PRO A 163 7.95 18.20 23.40
C PRO A 163 6.46 17.89 23.61
N LYS A 164 5.91 18.34 24.76
CA LYS A 164 4.50 18.10 25.14
C LYS A 164 3.57 18.73 24.09
N LYS A 165 2.74 17.89 23.46
CA LYS A 165 1.65 18.30 22.57
C LYS A 165 0.70 19.22 23.34
N ARG A 166 0.29 20.34 22.73
CA ARG A 166 -0.62 21.30 23.36
C ARG A 166 -1.97 20.62 23.60
N LEU A 167 -2.57 20.88 24.77
CA LEU A 167 -3.78 20.22 25.24
C LEU A 167 -5.06 20.58 24.42
N ARG A 168 -4.94 21.24 23.26
CA ARG A 168 -6.10 21.71 22.49
C ARG A 168 -5.82 21.80 20.99
N ASP A 169 -5.33 20.72 20.39
CA ASP A 169 -5.06 20.64 18.93
C ASP A 169 -6.22 19.97 18.16
N GLY A 170 -7.48 20.34 18.39
CA GLY A 170 -8.54 19.73 17.57
C GLY A 170 -10.01 20.01 17.88
N PHE A 171 -10.36 20.60 19.03
CA PHE A 171 -11.77 20.72 19.39
C PHE A 171 -12.38 22.06 18.97
N ASN A 172 -13.18 22.03 17.89
CA ASN A 172 -14.10 23.11 17.53
C ASN A 172 -15.54 22.67 17.89
N PRO A 173 -16.23 23.36 18.82
CA PRO A 173 -17.55 22.95 19.31
C PRO A 173 -18.66 22.95 18.24
N MET A 174 -18.44 23.58 17.09
CA MET A 174 -19.37 23.52 15.95
C MET A 174 -19.06 22.42 14.93
N THR A 175 -17.84 21.86 14.89
CA THR A 175 -17.44 20.95 13.81
C THR A 175 -16.83 19.63 14.27
N GLY A 176 -16.70 19.41 15.58
CA GLY A 176 -16.14 18.17 16.13
C GLY A 176 -14.65 17.96 15.78
N GLU A 177 -14.06 16.96 16.42
CA GLU A 177 -12.64 16.61 16.28
C GLU A 177 -12.42 15.83 14.97
N GLY A 178 -12.19 16.56 13.88
CA GLY A 178 -12.03 15.95 12.55
C GLY A 178 -11.66 16.93 11.42
N GLY A 179 -11.05 18.08 11.72
CA GLY A 179 -10.85 19.18 10.75
C GLY A 179 -9.42 19.40 10.27
N GLY A 180 -8.54 18.39 10.33
CA GLY A 180 -7.08 18.58 10.23
C GLY A 180 -6.40 18.32 8.87
N SER A 181 -7.03 17.62 7.91
CA SER A 181 -6.30 17.17 6.70
C SER A 181 -7.02 17.36 5.37
N CYS A 182 -8.21 17.96 5.33
CA CYS A 182 -8.94 18.21 4.07
C CYS A 182 -9.53 19.62 4.01
N ARG A 183 -8.68 20.67 4.04
CA ARG A 183 -9.09 21.98 3.52
C ARG A 183 -9.00 21.94 2.00
N TRP A 184 -10.11 21.61 1.34
CA TRP A 184 -10.24 21.88 -0.10
C TRP A 184 -10.23 23.41 -0.28
N ARG A 185 -9.14 23.95 -0.82
CA ARG A 185 -9.10 25.32 -1.36
C ARG A 185 -9.10 25.21 -2.88
N PRO A 186 -10.02 25.87 -3.61
CA PRO A 186 -9.89 25.97 -5.06
C PRO A 186 -8.57 26.64 -5.40
N SER A 187 -7.86 26.10 -6.40
CA SER A 187 -6.62 26.68 -6.92
C SER A 187 -6.84 28.14 -7.32
N PRO A 188 -5.94 29.08 -6.97
CA PRO A 188 -6.00 30.43 -7.51
C PRO A 188 -5.95 30.37 -9.05
N ARG A 189 -6.97 30.92 -9.72
CA ARG A 189 -6.89 31.14 -11.18
C ARG A 189 -5.92 32.30 -11.41
N GLY A 190 -4.68 31.99 -11.75
CA GLY A 190 -3.70 32.99 -12.16
C GLY A 190 -2.63 32.39 -13.08
N GLY A 191 -2.62 32.84 -14.33
CA GLY A 191 -1.42 32.80 -15.18
C GLY A 191 -1.51 32.03 -16.51
N ALA A 192 -2.10 32.65 -17.53
CA ALA A 192 -1.72 32.46 -18.94
C ALA A 192 -1.88 33.83 -19.61
N ARG A 193 -0.83 34.65 -19.80
CA ARG A 193 0.15 34.63 -20.90
C ARG A 193 -0.49 34.26 -22.25
N GLY A 194 -0.61 35.27 -23.13
CA GLY A 194 -0.68 35.09 -24.58
C GLY A 194 -1.94 35.65 -25.23
N GLY A 195 -1.86 36.88 -25.74
CA GLY A 195 -2.80 37.42 -26.71
C GLY A 195 -2.04 38.37 -27.63
N GLY A 196 -1.74 37.89 -28.83
CA GLY A 196 -1.48 38.73 -30.00
C GLY A 196 -2.77 38.94 -30.78
#